data_AF-A0AAW6ENL6-F1
#
_entry.id   AF-A0AAW6ENL6-F1
#
_cell.length_a   1.000
_cell.length_b   1.000
_cell.length_c   1.000
_cell.angle_alpha   90.00
_cell.angle_beta   90.00
_cell.angle_gamma   90.00
#
_symmetry.space_group_name_H-M   'P 1'
#
loop_
_entity.id
_entity.type
_entity.pdbx_description
1 polymer ?
#
loop_
_entity_poly.entity_id
_entity_poly.type
_entity_poly.pdbx_seq_one_letter_code
_entity_poly.pdbx_strand_id
1 'polypeptide(L)'
;MEYIYKFIEFAEESGMINLIFWGATIAYLIHIYYKKEESEKYLPLKLVGFFILGAFRLEFAFNWYPIIIPAGFLLYWFLLKNKERPNSIIKKKATILGVLMLYSTILSNIIYDVADYRDIKFDIKNISMDTLKEDYETIKNELGLSWETDIVNFEVKYDNNKKIKLLDMYIEDKVNNKLVSIGIYNGDYSVKQSKISNKGQIVENEFNTTTEELLEIIDNIELKKYDKADIYTIKYENDLSYIENKKAYIVNSSNYSTDKLYPNSDIIKASGIMYIPMEKVSEGSWSNIDYKYYLTNYEISSNEEDYEDLEITIKNINNNKSVLIDDIYEKYKLMEDLNSIHITRWHGENDIDLEPDLFIKDNEGNRLGLCSKDKGFARRDIGETSVWYIVPSDLYEKINIYTMK
;
A
#
# COMPACT_ATOMS: atom_id res chain seq x y z
N MET A 1 -26.14 1.60 -18.05
CA MET A 1 -24.94 0.79 -18.38
C MET A 1 -24.24 0.34 -17.12
N GLU A 2 -23.92 1.24 -16.20
CA GLU A 2 -23.25 0.91 -14.92
C GLU A 2 -23.98 -0.16 -14.08
N TYR A 3 -25.29 -0.04 -13.87
CA TYR A 3 -26.10 -1.07 -13.18
C TYR A 3 -26.09 -2.44 -13.87
N ILE A 4 -25.95 -2.48 -15.20
CA ILE A 4 -25.88 -3.73 -15.96
C ILE A 4 -24.55 -4.42 -15.67
N TYR A 5 -23.45 -3.66 -15.62
CA TYR A 5 -22.14 -4.23 -15.31
C TYR A 5 -22.03 -4.67 -13.85
N LYS A 6 -22.51 -3.86 -12.88
CA LYS A 6 -22.59 -4.27 -11.46
C LYS A 6 -23.42 -5.55 -11.29
N PHE A 7 -24.50 -5.72 -12.06
CA PHE A 7 -25.29 -6.96 -12.07
C PHE A 7 -24.53 -8.15 -12.68
N ILE A 8 -23.81 -7.95 -13.78
CA ILE A 8 -23.00 -9.01 -14.42
C ILE A 8 -21.91 -9.50 -13.46
N GLU A 9 -21.18 -8.58 -12.83
CA GLU A 9 -20.13 -8.86 -11.85
C GLU A 9 -20.68 -9.67 -10.67
N PHE A 10 -21.76 -9.18 -10.03
CA PHE A 10 -22.44 -9.89 -8.96
C PHE A 10 -22.92 -11.29 -9.37
N ALA A 11 -23.48 -11.43 -10.58
CA ALA A 11 -24.05 -12.69 -11.05
C ALA A 11 -22.96 -13.73 -11.39
N GLU A 12 -21.75 -13.29 -11.74
CA GLU A 12 -20.57 -14.12 -11.97
C GLU A 12 -19.93 -14.53 -10.62
N GLU A 13 -19.67 -13.58 -9.72
CA GLU A 13 -19.09 -13.82 -8.40
C GLU A 13 -19.96 -14.73 -7.51
N SER A 14 -21.28 -14.56 -7.56
CA SER A 14 -22.23 -15.41 -6.82
C SER A 14 -22.38 -16.83 -7.40
N GLY A 15 -21.81 -17.10 -8.57
CA GLY A 15 -21.97 -18.38 -9.29
C GLY A 15 -23.41 -18.63 -9.78
N MET A 16 -24.30 -17.65 -9.69
CA MET A 16 -25.72 -17.78 -10.00
C MET A 16 -25.95 -18.02 -11.50
N ILE A 17 -25.15 -17.40 -12.36
CA ILE A 17 -25.15 -17.65 -13.82
C ILE A 17 -24.88 -19.13 -14.11
N ASN A 18 -23.84 -19.71 -13.50
CA ASN A 18 -23.46 -21.10 -13.70
C ASN A 18 -24.60 -22.05 -13.30
N LEU A 19 -25.28 -21.80 -12.17
CA LEU A 19 -26.41 -22.61 -11.72
C LEU A 19 -27.58 -22.60 -12.71
N ILE A 20 -27.96 -21.43 -13.23
CA ILE A 20 -29.03 -21.30 -14.22
C ILE A 20 -28.68 -22.03 -15.51
N PHE A 21 -27.45 -21.86 -16.01
CA PHE A 21 -26.98 -22.51 -17.23
C PHE A 21 -26.93 -24.04 -17.11
N TRP A 22 -26.45 -24.57 -15.97
CA TRP A 22 -26.45 -26.00 -15.71
C TRP A 22 -27.88 -26.56 -15.62
N GLY A 23 -28.79 -25.86 -14.93
CA GLY A 23 -30.20 -26.23 -14.85
C GLY A 23 -30.87 -26.29 -16.23
N ALA A 24 -30.66 -25.27 -17.07
CA ALA A 24 -31.17 -25.23 -18.43
C ALA A 24 -30.61 -26.36 -19.31
N THR A 25 -29.31 -26.66 -19.17
CA THR A 25 -28.64 -27.75 -19.88
C THR A 25 -29.26 -29.11 -19.54
N ILE A 26 -29.46 -29.39 -18.25
CA ILE A 26 -30.07 -30.63 -17.77
C ILE A 26 -31.51 -30.73 -18.29
N ALA A 27 -32.30 -29.67 -18.17
CA ALA A 27 -33.68 -29.64 -18.66
C ALA A 27 -33.75 -29.92 -20.18
N TYR A 28 -32.84 -29.35 -20.97
CA TYR A 28 -32.80 -29.60 -22.40
C TYR A 28 -32.36 -31.03 -22.75
N LEU A 29 -31.40 -31.60 -22.02
CA LEU A 29 -31.00 -33.01 -22.20
C LEU A 29 -32.16 -33.97 -21.89
N ILE A 30 -32.95 -33.69 -20.84
CA ILE A 30 -34.17 -34.43 -20.52
C ILE A 30 -35.19 -34.30 -21.65
N HIS A 31 -35.42 -33.08 -22.16
CA HIS A 31 -36.34 -32.82 -23.26
C HIS A 31 -35.98 -33.61 -24.53
N ILE A 32 -34.71 -33.65 -24.93
CA ILE A 32 -34.30 -34.42 -26.11
C ILE A 32 -34.32 -35.94 -25.87
N TYR A 33 -34.15 -36.40 -24.63
CA TYR A 33 -34.28 -37.82 -24.28
C TYR A 33 -35.70 -38.35 -24.54
N TYR A 34 -36.73 -37.56 -24.24
CA TYR A 34 -38.12 -37.92 -24.53
C TYR A 34 -38.46 -37.95 -26.03
N LYS A 35 -37.57 -37.44 -26.89
CA LYS A 35 -37.69 -37.48 -28.36
C LYS A 35 -36.88 -38.61 -29.00
N LYS A 36 -36.57 -39.68 -28.25
CA LYS A 36 -35.85 -40.85 -28.76
C LYS A 36 -36.61 -41.53 -29.89
N GLU A 37 -35.88 -41.86 -30.96
CA GLU A 37 -36.38 -42.58 -32.13
C GLU A 37 -36.48 -44.08 -31.83
N GLU A 38 -35.49 -44.59 -31.11
CA GLU A 38 -35.31 -46.02 -30.87
C GLU A 38 -34.94 -46.29 -29.40
N SER A 39 -35.35 -47.46 -28.91
CA SER A 39 -34.92 -47.93 -27.59
C SER A 39 -33.44 -48.30 -27.63
N GLU A 40 -32.63 -47.61 -26.82
CA GLU A 40 -31.19 -47.82 -26.79
C GLU A 40 -30.69 -47.95 -25.35
N LYS A 41 -29.89 -49.00 -25.10
CA LYS A 41 -29.28 -49.23 -23.79
C LYS A 41 -28.34 -48.06 -23.43
N TYR A 42 -28.50 -47.57 -22.20
CA TYR A 42 -27.73 -46.46 -21.63
C TYR A 42 -27.83 -45.15 -22.42
N LEU A 43 -28.95 -44.89 -23.10
CA LEU A 43 -29.17 -43.66 -23.86
C LEU A 43 -28.90 -42.37 -23.05
N PRO A 44 -29.31 -42.21 -21.77
CA PRO A 44 -29.00 -41.02 -21.00
C PRO A 44 -27.50 -40.76 -20.87
N LEU A 45 -26.72 -41.80 -20.53
CA LEU A 45 -25.26 -41.69 -20.42
C LEU A 45 -24.61 -41.37 -21.76
N LYS A 46 -25.14 -41.93 -22.85
CA LYS A 46 -24.67 -41.61 -24.21
C LYS A 46 -24.95 -40.15 -24.57
N LEU A 47 -26.12 -39.60 -24.24
CA LEU A 47 -26.43 -38.19 -24.47
C LEU A 47 -25.47 -37.28 -23.70
N VAL A 48 -25.17 -37.61 -22.43
CA VAL A 48 -24.13 -36.92 -21.65
C VAL A 48 -22.77 -37.03 -22.34
N GLY A 49 -22.40 -38.21 -22.84
CA GLY A 49 -21.15 -38.40 -23.60
C GLY A 49 -21.07 -37.56 -24.88
N PHE A 50 -22.16 -37.44 -25.65
CA PHE A 50 -22.21 -36.57 -26.83
C PHE A 50 -22.17 -35.09 -26.47
N PHE A 51 -22.80 -34.70 -25.35
CA PHE A 51 -22.70 -33.34 -24.81
C PHE A 51 -21.25 -33.00 -24.41
N ILE A 52 -20.60 -33.86 -23.62
CA ILE A 52 -19.19 -33.71 -23.22
C ILE A 52 -18.30 -33.66 -24.47
N LEU A 53 -18.55 -34.52 -25.46
CA LEU A 53 -17.83 -34.49 -26.72
C LEU A 53 -17.99 -33.15 -27.44
N GLY A 54 -19.18 -32.55 -27.44
CA GLY A 54 -19.39 -31.22 -28.02
C GLY A 54 -18.66 -30.11 -27.26
N ALA A 55 -18.63 -30.19 -25.94
CA ALA A 55 -17.96 -29.21 -25.07
C ALA A 55 -16.44 -29.38 -24.99
N PHE A 56 -15.90 -30.50 -25.47
CA PHE A 56 -14.48 -30.81 -25.38
C PHE A 56 -13.64 -29.87 -26.24
N ARG A 57 -12.64 -29.25 -25.60
CA ARG A 57 -11.77 -28.22 -26.18
C ARG A 57 -10.31 -28.56 -26.01
N LEU A 58 -9.50 -28.12 -26.96
CA LEU A 58 -8.06 -28.03 -26.81
C LEU A 58 -7.69 -26.55 -26.74
N GLU A 59 -6.84 -26.22 -25.77
CA GLU A 59 -6.40 -24.86 -25.52
C GLU A 59 -4.90 -24.78 -25.77
N PHE A 60 -4.50 -23.86 -26.66
CA PHE A 60 -3.11 -23.60 -26.97
C PHE A 60 -2.77 -22.19 -26.48
N ALA A 61 -1.95 -22.13 -25.42
CA ALA A 61 -1.45 -20.87 -24.90
C ALA A 61 -0.30 -20.36 -25.78
N PHE A 62 -0.52 -19.26 -26.48
CA PHE A 62 0.53 -18.46 -27.11
C PHE A 62 0.71 -17.16 -26.33
N ASN A 63 1.90 -16.56 -26.39
CA ASN A 63 2.22 -15.31 -25.68
C ASN A 63 1.31 -14.12 -26.03
N TRP A 64 0.57 -14.18 -27.15
CA TRP A 64 -0.23 -13.05 -27.65
C TRP A 64 -1.75 -13.28 -27.55
N TYR A 65 -2.22 -14.53 -27.54
CA TYR A 65 -3.64 -14.89 -27.30
C TYR A 65 -3.81 -16.42 -27.15
N PRO A 66 -4.68 -16.91 -26.24
CA PRO A 66 -5.02 -18.33 -26.18
C PRO A 66 -5.94 -18.75 -27.34
N ILE A 67 -5.55 -19.77 -28.11
CA ILE A 67 -6.39 -20.32 -29.18
C ILE A 67 -7.16 -21.53 -28.64
N ILE A 68 -8.49 -21.44 -28.66
CA ILE A 68 -9.40 -22.51 -28.24
C ILE A 68 -9.97 -23.22 -29.47
N ILE A 69 -9.70 -24.51 -29.59
CA ILE A 69 -10.21 -25.36 -30.68
C ILE A 69 -11.29 -26.30 -30.13
N PRO A 70 -12.51 -26.35 -30.72
CA PRO A 70 -13.58 -27.27 -30.32
C PRO A 70 -13.30 -28.69 -30.83
N ALA A 71 -12.22 -29.30 -30.34
CA ALA A 71 -11.66 -30.54 -30.86
C ALA A 71 -12.65 -31.71 -30.82
N GLY A 72 -13.50 -31.78 -29.79
CA GLY A 72 -14.46 -32.87 -29.71
C GLY A 72 -15.61 -32.72 -30.71
N PHE A 73 -16.00 -31.49 -31.06
CA PHE A 73 -16.91 -31.25 -32.17
C PHE A 73 -16.29 -31.62 -33.52
N LEU A 74 -15.01 -31.31 -33.74
CA LEU A 74 -14.28 -31.75 -34.94
C LEU A 74 -14.24 -33.28 -35.03
N LEU A 75 -13.95 -33.95 -33.91
CA LEU A 75 -13.98 -35.42 -33.83
C LEU A 75 -15.38 -35.96 -34.16
N TYR A 76 -16.43 -35.35 -33.61
CA TYR A 76 -17.80 -35.68 -33.98
C TYR A 76 -18.05 -35.49 -35.47
N TRP A 77 -17.64 -34.35 -36.04
CA TRP A 77 -17.87 -34.00 -37.44
C TRP A 77 -17.19 -34.98 -38.41
N PHE A 78 -15.91 -35.27 -38.20
CA PHE A 78 -15.13 -36.13 -39.09
C PHE A 78 -15.44 -37.61 -38.92
N LEU A 79 -15.56 -38.10 -37.67
CA LEU A 79 -15.63 -39.53 -37.41
C LEU A 79 -17.05 -40.03 -37.15
N LEU A 80 -17.96 -39.13 -36.76
CA LEU A 80 -19.24 -39.52 -36.19
C LEU A 80 -20.49 -38.96 -36.87
N LYS A 81 -20.42 -37.87 -37.62
CA LYS A 81 -21.60 -37.23 -38.21
C LYS A 81 -22.34 -38.11 -39.21
N ASN A 82 -21.59 -38.86 -40.03
CA ASN A 82 -22.14 -39.61 -41.16
C ASN A 82 -22.32 -41.12 -40.89
N LYS A 83 -22.07 -41.60 -39.66
CA LYS A 83 -22.30 -43.03 -39.35
C LYS A 83 -23.74 -43.24 -38.94
N GLU A 84 -24.39 -44.24 -39.53
CA GLU A 84 -25.70 -44.70 -39.09
C GLU A 84 -25.63 -45.23 -37.65
N ARG A 85 -26.50 -44.69 -36.79
CA ARG A 85 -26.63 -45.09 -35.39
C ARG A 85 -28.05 -44.86 -34.90
N PRO A 86 -28.52 -45.67 -33.94
CA PRO A 86 -29.76 -45.37 -33.22
C PRO A 86 -29.69 -43.97 -32.60
N ASN A 87 -30.81 -43.24 -32.63
CA ASN A 87 -30.96 -41.95 -31.97
C ASN A 87 -29.95 -40.88 -32.45
N SER A 88 -29.55 -40.92 -33.72
CA SER A 88 -28.50 -40.05 -34.27
C SER A 88 -28.86 -38.56 -34.19
N ILE A 89 -30.15 -38.21 -34.36
CA ILE A 89 -30.62 -36.82 -34.33
C ILE A 89 -30.48 -36.23 -32.92
N ILE A 90 -30.92 -36.95 -31.89
CA ILE A 90 -30.83 -36.44 -30.50
C ILE A 90 -29.39 -36.41 -29.99
N LYS A 91 -28.53 -37.35 -30.43
CA LYS A 91 -27.09 -37.31 -30.16
C LYS A 91 -26.42 -36.11 -30.82
N LYS A 92 -26.78 -35.79 -32.07
CA LYS A 92 -26.34 -34.55 -32.75
C LYS A 92 -26.75 -33.31 -31.97
N LYS A 93 -28.00 -33.24 -31.49
CA LYS A 93 -28.49 -32.11 -30.68
C LYS A 93 -27.72 -31.98 -29.35
N ALA A 94 -27.40 -33.10 -28.69
CA ALA A 94 -26.56 -33.10 -27.49
C ALA A 94 -25.15 -32.56 -27.79
N THR A 95 -24.52 -32.98 -28.90
CA THR A 95 -23.22 -32.42 -29.33
C THR A 95 -23.30 -30.91 -29.59
N ILE A 96 -24.32 -30.45 -30.31
CA ILE A 96 -24.50 -29.02 -30.59
C ILE A 96 -24.68 -28.23 -29.29
N LEU A 97 -25.44 -28.75 -28.33
CA LEU A 97 -25.58 -28.13 -27.01
C LEU A 97 -24.23 -27.99 -26.30
N GLY A 98 -23.36 -29.01 -26.38
CA GLY A 98 -22.01 -28.93 -25.83
C GLY A 98 -21.17 -27.82 -26.46
N VAL A 99 -21.25 -27.65 -27.78
CA VAL A 99 -20.57 -26.56 -28.50
C VAL A 99 -21.12 -25.19 -28.11
N LEU A 100 -22.45 -25.06 -27.98
CA LEU A 100 -23.08 -23.82 -27.53
C LEU A 100 -22.62 -23.45 -26.11
N MET A 101 -22.50 -24.43 -25.21
CA MET A 101 -21.97 -24.21 -23.86
C MET A 101 -20.52 -23.73 -23.92
N LEU A 102 -19.68 -24.37 -24.72
CA LEU A 102 -18.28 -23.94 -24.92
C LEU A 102 -18.20 -22.46 -25.34
N TYR A 103 -18.94 -22.06 -26.37
CA TYR A 103 -18.92 -20.67 -26.83
C TYR A 103 -19.53 -19.70 -25.82
N SER A 104 -20.54 -20.13 -25.07
CA SER A 104 -21.15 -19.31 -24.01
C SER A 104 -20.15 -19.01 -22.90
N THR A 105 -19.34 -20.00 -22.48
CA THR A 105 -18.27 -19.80 -21.49
C THR A 105 -17.20 -18.84 -22.00
N ILE A 106 -16.79 -18.97 -23.27
CA ILE A 106 -15.81 -18.05 -23.87
C ILE A 106 -16.36 -16.62 -23.91
N LEU A 107 -17.62 -16.46 -24.32
CA LEU A 107 -18.26 -15.15 -24.40
C LEU A 107 -18.45 -14.53 -23.01
N SER A 108 -18.83 -15.33 -22.00
CA SER A 108 -18.92 -14.89 -20.60
C SER A 108 -17.60 -14.31 -20.13
N ASN A 109 -16.50 -15.05 -20.31
CA ASN A 109 -15.17 -14.58 -19.92
C ASN A 109 -14.77 -13.28 -20.62
N ILE A 110 -15.08 -13.11 -21.92
CA ILE A 110 -14.80 -11.87 -22.64
C ILE A 110 -15.64 -10.71 -22.09
N ILE A 111 -16.93 -10.94 -21.83
CA ILE A 111 -17.82 -9.92 -21.26
C ILE A 111 -17.35 -9.53 -19.85
N TYR A 112 -16.96 -10.52 -19.04
CA TYR A 112 -16.44 -10.32 -17.71
C TYR A 112 -15.15 -9.48 -17.74
N ASP A 113 -14.18 -9.85 -18.57
CA ASP A 113 -12.95 -9.07 -18.71
C ASP A 113 -13.24 -7.62 -19.13
N VAL A 114 -14.22 -7.36 -20.00
CA VAL A 114 -14.61 -5.98 -20.37
C VAL A 114 -15.36 -5.27 -19.25
N ALA A 115 -16.18 -5.98 -18.47
CA ALA A 115 -16.94 -5.41 -17.38
C ALA A 115 -16.02 -5.03 -16.20
N ASP A 116 -15.04 -5.88 -15.90
CA ASP A 116 -14.12 -5.77 -14.76
C ASP A 116 -13.02 -4.72 -15.01
N TYR A 117 -12.67 -4.44 -16.28
CA TYR A 117 -11.64 -3.45 -16.65
C TYR A 117 -12.22 -2.26 -17.42
N ARG A 118 -12.86 -1.36 -16.67
CA ARG A 118 -13.46 -0.13 -17.21
C ARG A 118 -13.09 1.11 -16.39
N ASP A 119 -13.24 2.27 -17.03
CA ASP A 119 -13.23 3.56 -16.35
C ASP A 119 -14.53 3.69 -15.53
N ILE A 120 -14.41 3.91 -14.23
CA ILE A 120 -15.50 4.13 -13.27
C ILE A 120 -15.42 5.58 -12.81
N LYS A 121 -16.55 6.29 -12.90
CA LYS A 121 -16.66 7.67 -12.44
C LYS A 121 -17.42 7.69 -11.14
N PHE A 122 -16.92 8.45 -10.17
CA PHE A 122 -17.60 8.69 -8.91
C PHE A 122 -18.01 10.15 -8.83
N ASP A 123 -19.33 10.39 -8.70
CA ASP A 123 -19.90 11.72 -8.51
C ASP A 123 -19.78 12.14 -7.03
N ILE A 124 -18.55 12.26 -6.54
CA ILE A 124 -18.28 12.75 -5.18
C ILE A 124 -18.18 14.27 -5.21
N LYS A 125 -18.99 14.92 -4.37
CA LYS A 125 -18.99 16.38 -4.24
C LYS A 125 -18.00 16.80 -3.17
N ASN A 126 -17.32 17.93 -3.41
CA ASN A 126 -16.38 18.59 -2.49
C ASN A 126 -15.04 17.85 -2.27
N ILE A 127 -14.44 17.34 -3.35
CA ILE A 127 -13.10 16.74 -3.33
C ILE A 127 -12.08 17.70 -2.70
N SER A 128 -11.52 17.30 -1.56
CA SER A 128 -10.58 18.09 -0.77
C SER A 128 -9.61 17.18 -0.01
N MET A 129 -8.53 17.74 0.53
CA MET A 129 -7.61 16.97 1.36
C MET A 129 -8.29 16.40 2.62
N ASP A 130 -9.27 17.11 3.18
CA ASP A 130 -9.98 16.69 4.40
C ASP A 130 -10.89 15.47 4.15
N THR A 131 -11.30 15.23 2.90
CA THR A 131 -12.19 14.12 2.53
C THR A 131 -11.46 12.98 1.82
N LEU A 132 -10.18 13.16 1.45
CA LEU A 132 -9.45 12.24 0.57
C LEU A 132 -9.43 10.80 1.10
N LYS A 133 -9.27 10.63 2.41
CA LYS A 133 -9.27 9.32 3.08
C LYS A 133 -10.65 8.66 3.03
N GLU A 134 -11.71 9.40 3.35
CA GLU A 134 -13.10 8.91 3.30
C GLU A 134 -13.54 8.59 1.86
N ASP A 135 -13.13 9.43 0.91
CA ASP A 135 -13.36 9.23 -0.52
C ASP A 135 -12.69 7.93 -0.99
N TYR A 136 -11.45 7.70 -0.58
CA TYR A 136 -10.73 6.46 -0.87
C TYR A 136 -11.44 5.24 -0.26
N GLU A 137 -11.87 5.28 1.00
CA GLU A 137 -12.62 4.19 1.62
C GLU A 137 -13.92 3.88 0.86
N THR A 138 -14.59 4.91 0.34
CA THR A 138 -15.77 4.72 -0.51
C THR A 138 -15.41 4.01 -1.81
N ILE A 139 -14.35 4.45 -2.50
CA ILE A 139 -13.86 3.82 -3.74
C ILE A 139 -13.43 2.37 -3.47
N LYS A 140 -12.69 2.12 -2.38
CA LYS A 140 -12.22 0.80 -1.95
C LYS A 140 -13.39 -0.18 -1.78
N ASN A 141 -14.44 0.25 -1.08
CA ASN A 141 -15.64 -0.55 -0.84
C ASN A 141 -16.43 -0.80 -2.13
N GLU A 142 -16.57 0.21 -3.00
CA GLU A 142 -17.30 0.05 -4.27
C GLU A 142 -16.60 -0.87 -5.27
N LEU A 143 -15.26 -0.88 -5.26
CA LEU A 143 -14.45 -1.75 -6.12
C LEU A 143 -14.20 -3.13 -5.50
N GLY A 144 -14.64 -3.37 -4.27
CA GLY A 144 -14.39 -4.62 -3.54
C GLY A 144 -12.89 -4.92 -3.41
N LEU A 145 -12.07 -3.90 -3.13
CA LEU A 145 -10.64 -4.10 -2.90
C LEU A 145 -10.42 -4.83 -1.58
N SER A 146 -9.27 -5.51 -1.46
CA SER A 146 -8.92 -6.24 -0.25
C SER A 146 -8.62 -5.30 0.93
N TRP A 147 -8.44 -5.90 2.10
CA TRP A 147 -8.28 -5.15 3.36
C TRP A 147 -7.01 -4.30 3.39
N GLU A 148 -5.97 -4.69 2.64
CA GLU A 148 -4.68 -4.00 2.54
C GLU A 148 -4.30 -3.85 1.07
N THR A 149 -3.93 -2.63 0.68
CA THR A 149 -3.50 -2.33 -0.68
C THR A 149 -2.17 -1.60 -0.69
N ASP A 150 -1.33 -1.90 -1.67
CA ASP A 150 -0.01 -1.30 -1.79
C ASP A 150 -0.09 -0.01 -2.60
N ILE A 151 0.48 1.08 -2.08
CA ILE A 151 0.63 2.30 -2.86
C ILE A 151 1.85 2.19 -3.79
N VAL A 152 1.63 2.39 -5.08
CA VAL A 152 2.69 2.39 -6.10
C VAL A 152 3.14 3.81 -6.40
N ASN A 153 2.19 4.72 -6.55
CA ASN A 153 2.44 6.14 -6.80
C ASN A 153 1.35 6.96 -6.13
N PHE A 154 1.74 8.10 -5.57
CA PHE A 154 0.80 9.07 -5.03
C PHE A 154 1.35 10.48 -5.23
N GLU A 155 0.60 11.31 -5.92
CA GLU A 155 0.83 12.75 -6.01
C GLU A 155 -0.50 13.48 -5.86
N VAL A 156 -0.56 14.42 -4.93
CA VAL A 156 -1.72 15.30 -4.76
C VAL A 156 -1.28 16.75 -4.74
N LYS A 157 -2.01 17.60 -5.46
CA LYS A 157 -1.85 19.05 -5.44
C LYS A 157 -3.11 19.71 -4.92
N TYR A 158 -2.97 20.56 -3.92
CA TYR A 158 -4.10 21.26 -3.31
C TYR A 158 -3.79 22.73 -3.04
N ASP A 159 -4.84 23.56 -3.03
CA ASP A 159 -4.72 24.99 -2.74
C ASP A 159 -4.78 25.30 -1.24
N ASN A 160 -4.62 26.57 -0.87
CA ASN A 160 -4.72 27.03 0.52
C ASN A 160 -6.06 26.71 1.22
N ASN A 161 -7.13 26.42 0.47
CA ASN A 161 -8.42 25.99 1.01
C ASN A 161 -8.55 24.47 1.04
N LYS A 162 -7.41 23.74 0.95
CA LYS A 162 -7.34 22.28 0.89
C LYS A 162 -8.10 21.66 -0.29
N LYS A 163 -8.51 22.44 -1.28
CA LYS A 163 -9.20 21.90 -2.46
C LYS A 163 -8.19 21.26 -3.38
N ILE A 164 -8.41 19.98 -3.69
CA ILE A 164 -7.52 19.22 -4.58
C ILE A 164 -7.72 19.72 -6.02
N LYS A 165 -6.59 19.94 -6.71
CA LYS A 165 -6.49 20.35 -8.12
C LYS A 165 -6.03 19.21 -9.02
N LEU A 166 -5.22 18.33 -8.46
CA LEU A 166 -4.68 17.15 -9.12
C LEU A 166 -4.56 16.05 -8.08
N LEU A 167 -4.99 14.85 -8.46
CA LEU A 167 -4.71 13.62 -7.75
C LEU A 167 -4.22 12.64 -8.80
N ASP A 168 -3.12 11.98 -8.50
CA ASP A 168 -2.58 10.85 -9.23
C ASP A 168 -2.19 9.78 -8.22
N MET A 169 -3.02 8.74 -8.13
CA MET A 169 -2.86 7.66 -7.16
C MET A 169 -2.93 6.32 -7.89
N TYR A 170 -1.91 5.49 -7.73
CA TYR A 170 -1.83 4.15 -8.30
C TYR A 170 -1.67 3.13 -7.19
N ILE A 171 -2.55 2.14 -7.18
CA ILE A 171 -2.72 1.17 -6.09
C ILE A 171 -2.69 -0.24 -6.67
N GLU A 172 -2.00 -1.15 -5.98
CA GLU A 172 -2.04 -2.58 -6.23
C GLU A 172 -2.80 -3.32 -5.13
N ASP A 173 -3.84 -4.05 -5.54
CA ASP A 173 -4.48 -5.06 -4.71
C ASP A 173 -4.01 -6.44 -5.18
N LYS A 174 -2.94 -6.91 -4.55
CA LYS A 174 -2.31 -8.21 -4.88
C LYS A 174 -3.21 -9.40 -4.56
N VAL A 175 -4.08 -9.29 -3.55
CA VAL A 175 -5.00 -10.35 -3.12
C VAL A 175 -6.03 -10.61 -4.22
N ASN A 176 -6.63 -9.55 -4.75
CA ASN A 176 -7.63 -9.65 -5.81
C ASN A 176 -7.06 -9.51 -7.22
N ASN A 177 -5.74 -9.33 -7.35
CA ASN A 177 -5.03 -9.14 -8.61
C ASN A 177 -5.54 -7.93 -9.43
N LYS A 178 -5.85 -6.82 -8.74
CA LYS A 178 -6.34 -5.57 -9.33
C LYS A 178 -5.26 -4.49 -9.26
N LEU A 179 -5.13 -3.70 -10.32
CA LEU A 179 -4.35 -2.48 -10.38
C LEU A 179 -5.32 -1.32 -10.62
N VAL A 180 -5.32 -0.34 -9.72
CA VAL A 180 -6.28 0.77 -9.69
C VAL A 180 -5.54 2.10 -9.86
N SER A 181 -5.98 2.92 -10.78
CA SER A 181 -5.55 4.31 -10.95
C SER A 181 -6.70 5.23 -10.57
N ILE A 182 -6.47 6.14 -9.64
CA ILE A 182 -7.44 7.11 -9.13
C ILE A 182 -6.88 8.50 -9.44
N GLY A 183 -7.66 9.30 -10.17
CA GLY A 183 -7.33 10.69 -10.42
C GLY A 183 -8.56 11.58 -10.47
N ILE A 184 -8.35 12.88 -10.68
CA ILE A 184 -9.44 13.85 -10.78
C ILE A 184 -9.52 14.39 -12.20
N TYR A 185 -10.71 14.33 -12.80
CA TYR A 185 -10.99 14.85 -14.12
C TYR A 185 -12.29 15.66 -14.09
N ASN A 186 -12.24 16.91 -14.57
CA ASN A 186 -13.39 17.84 -14.55
C ASN A 186 -14.02 18.09 -13.17
N GLY A 187 -13.27 17.84 -12.08
CA GLY A 187 -13.74 18.04 -10.71
C GLY A 187 -14.39 16.81 -10.07
N ASP A 188 -14.42 15.67 -10.77
CA ASP A 188 -14.92 14.38 -10.29
C ASP A 188 -13.77 13.35 -10.25
N TYR A 189 -13.91 12.30 -9.45
CA TYR A 189 -12.97 11.18 -9.47
C TYR A 189 -13.16 10.36 -10.76
N SER A 190 -12.04 10.09 -11.40
CA SER A 190 -11.91 9.16 -12.53
C SER A 190 -11.05 7.99 -12.08
N VAL A 191 -11.66 6.83 -11.95
CA VAL A 191 -11.00 5.61 -11.48
C VAL A 191 -10.89 4.61 -12.62
N LYS A 192 -9.74 3.96 -12.76
CA LYS A 192 -9.50 2.93 -13.79
C LYS A 192 -8.97 1.67 -13.13
N GLN A 193 -9.55 0.53 -13.48
CA GLN A 193 -9.14 -0.77 -12.97
C GLN A 193 -8.55 -1.63 -14.09
N SER A 194 -7.49 -2.39 -13.80
CA SER A 194 -6.83 -3.34 -14.71
C SER A 194 -6.30 -4.56 -13.95
N LYS A 195 -5.92 -5.65 -14.65
CA LYS A 195 -5.18 -6.77 -14.02
C LYS A 195 -3.71 -6.40 -13.87
N ILE A 196 -3.09 -6.84 -12.79
CA ILE A 196 -1.63 -6.79 -12.64
C ILE A 196 -1.02 -7.65 -13.77
N SER A 197 -0.36 -7.02 -14.74
CA SER A 197 0.01 -7.66 -16.01
C SER A 197 1.27 -8.54 -15.93
N ASN A 198 1.98 -8.56 -14.80
CA ASN A 198 3.21 -9.33 -14.62
C ASN A 198 3.31 -9.94 -13.22
N LYS A 199 2.95 -11.22 -13.09
CA LYS A 199 3.26 -12.03 -11.89
C LYS A 199 4.77 -12.23 -11.65
N GLY A 200 5.64 -11.80 -12.58
CA GLY A 200 7.08 -12.08 -12.59
C GLY A 200 7.99 -10.92 -12.19
N GLN A 201 7.45 -9.76 -11.79
CA GLN A 201 8.24 -8.59 -11.34
C GLN A 201 7.66 -7.97 -10.07
N ILE A 202 7.04 -8.79 -9.21
CA ILE A 202 6.78 -8.35 -7.83
C ILE A 202 8.15 -8.40 -7.15
N VAL A 203 8.90 -7.30 -7.27
CA VAL A 203 9.96 -7.02 -6.29
C VAL A 203 9.19 -6.75 -5.01
N GLU A 204 9.19 -7.71 -4.08
CA GLU A 204 8.84 -7.44 -2.70
C GLU A 204 9.80 -6.36 -2.23
N ASN A 205 9.34 -5.11 -2.22
CA ASN A 205 10.01 -4.07 -1.47
C ASN A 205 9.52 -4.24 -0.03
N GLU A 206 10.41 -4.70 0.86
CA GLU A 206 10.17 -4.83 2.31
C GLU A 206 9.82 -3.50 3.00
N PHE A 207 9.79 -2.37 2.25
CA PHE A 207 9.54 -1.00 2.73
C PHE A 207 8.29 -0.33 2.15
N ASN A 208 7.40 -1.09 1.50
CA ASN A 208 6.16 -0.53 0.96
C ASN A 208 5.24 -0.05 2.09
N THR A 209 4.71 1.17 1.93
CA THR A 209 3.66 1.72 2.81
C THR A 209 2.31 1.32 2.23
N THR A 210 1.37 0.91 3.07
CA THR A 210 0.01 0.64 2.57
C THR A 210 -0.67 1.96 2.17
N THR A 211 -1.65 1.90 1.27
CA THR A 211 -2.44 3.10 0.90
C THR A 211 -3.13 3.69 2.14
N GLU A 212 -3.65 2.82 3.00
CA GLU A 212 -4.34 3.17 4.23
C GLU A 212 -3.42 3.92 5.20
N GLU A 213 -2.21 3.40 5.46
CA GLU A 213 -1.21 4.06 6.31
C GLU A 213 -0.78 5.42 5.74
N LEU A 214 -0.56 5.50 4.42
CA LEU A 214 -0.16 6.75 3.79
C LEU A 214 -1.23 7.83 3.99
N LEU A 215 -2.49 7.50 3.73
CA LEU A 215 -3.61 8.43 3.87
C LEU A 215 -3.85 8.81 5.33
N GLU A 216 -3.70 7.87 6.27
CA GLU A 216 -3.74 8.14 7.70
C GLU A 216 -2.67 9.14 8.12
N ILE A 217 -1.43 8.97 7.64
CA ILE A 217 -0.33 9.89 7.94
C ILE A 217 -0.64 11.27 7.38
N ILE A 218 -1.04 11.38 6.11
CA ILE A 218 -1.37 12.66 5.47
C ILE A 218 -2.47 13.42 6.21
N ASP A 219 -3.47 12.72 6.73
CA ASP A 219 -4.61 13.32 7.43
C ASP A 219 -4.22 13.89 8.81
N ASN A 220 -3.24 13.28 9.47
CA ASN A 220 -2.90 13.59 10.87
C ASN A 220 -1.63 14.44 11.05
N ILE A 221 -0.67 14.43 10.11
CA ILE A 221 0.57 15.18 10.28
C ILE A 221 0.37 16.70 10.18
N GLU A 222 1.10 17.45 11.02
CA GLU A 222 1.12 18.90 10.94
C GLU A 222 2.11 19.40 9.89
N LEU A 223 1.59 19.74 8.70
CA LEU A 223 2.39 20.35 7.63
C LEU A 223 2.52 21.87 7.81
N LYS A 224 3.76 22.37 7.69
CA LYS A 224 4.06 23.80 7.80
C LYS A 224 3.40 24.60 6.67
N LYS A 225 2.66 25.65 7.02
CA LYS A 225 2.12 26.63 6.05
C LYS A 225 3.18 27.64 5.62
N TYR A 226 3.07 28.11 4.38
CA TYR A 226 3.98 29.08 3.78
C TYR A 226 3.16 30.25 3.22
N ASP A 227 3.40 31.47 3.71
CA ASP A 227 2.58 32.65 3.35
C ASP A 227 2.58 32.97 1.85
N LYS A 228 3.67 32.63 1.15
CA LYS A 228 3.81 32.83 -0.30
C LYS A 228 3.31 31.66 -1.13
N ALA A 229 2.95 30.54 -0.52
CA ALA A 229 2.48 29.38 -1.25
C ALA A 229 1.02 29.58 -1.64
N ASP A 230 0.69 29.34 -2.92
CA ASP A 230 -0.71 29.22 -3.33
C ASP A 230 -1.14 27.78 -3.57
N ILE A 231 -0.19 26.86 -3.82
CA ILE A 231 -0.42 25.42 -3.97
C ILE A 231 0.61 24.64 -3.15
N TYR A 232 0.19 23.49 -2.67
CA TYR A 232 1.04 22.49 -2.05
C TYR A 232 0.97 21.18 -2.84
N THR A 233 2.11 20.51 -2.95
CA THR A 233 2.20 19.16 -3.50
C THR A 233 2.65 18.20 -2.40
N ILE A 234 1.99 17.05 -2.27
CA ILE A 234 2.47 15.90 -1.52
C ILE A 234 2.74 14.78 -2.51
N LYS A 235 3.93 14.18 -2.46
CA LYS A 235 4.32 13.02 -3.27
C LYS A 235 4.73 11.87 -2.36
N TYR A 236 4.32 10.65 -2.67
CA TYR A 236 4.89 9.46 -2.07
C TYR A 236 6.20 9.09 -2.77
N GLU A 237 7.20 8.74 -1.98
CA GLU A 237 8.51 8.30 -2.46
C GLU A 237 8.86 7.01 -1.73
N ASN A 238 9.17 5.95 -2.49
CA ASN A 238 9.47 4.62 -1.97
C ASN A 238 10.98 4.30 -1.90
N ASP A 239 11.83 5.22 -2.37
CA ASP A 239 13.27 5.17 -2.23
C ASP A 239 13.83 6.58 -1.99
N LEU A 240 14.09 6.88 -0.72
CA LEU A 240 14.64 8.14 -0.24
C LEU A 240 16.10 8.01 0.21
N SER A 241 16.84 7.03 -0.30
CA SER A 241 18.25 6.76 0.07
C SER A 241 19.21 7.95 -0.16
N TYR A 242 18.85 8.91 -1.01
CA TYR A 242 19.70 10.07 -1.36
C TYR A 242 19.15 11.43 -0.92
N ILE A 243 18.35 11.49 0.14
CA ILE A 243 17.80 12.78 0.60
C ILE A 243 18.79 13.59 1.43
N GLU A 244 18.66 14.92 1.35
CA GLU A 244 19.42 15.83 2.20
C GLU A 244 18.88 15.78 3.65
N ASN A 245 19.61 15.15 4.57
CA ASN A 245 19.23 14.96 5.98
C ASN A 245 18.70 16.22 6.67
N LYS A 246 19.22 17.40 6.31
CA LYS A 246 18.79 18.70 6.85
C LYS A 246 17.32 19.04 6.59
N LYS A 247 16.67 18.36 5.64
CA LYS A 247 15.28 18.53 5.20
C LYS A 247 14.40 17.32 5.50
N ALA A 248 14.93 16.32 6.20
CA ALA A 248 14.21 15.12 6.57
C ALA A 248 13.64 15.22 8.00
N TYR A 249 12.44 14.68 8.17
CA TYR A 249 11.73 14.57 9.43
C TYR A 249 11.26 13.13 9.61
N ILE A 250 11.38 12.57 10.79
CA ILE A 250 10.84 11.27 11.16
C ILE A 250 9.39 11.47 11.62
N VAL A 251 8.47 10.64 11.12
CA VAL A 251 7.08 10.60 11.57
C VAL A 251 6.91 9.48 12.60
N ASN A 252 6.39 9.80 13.77
CA ASN A 252 6.02 8.81 14.77
C ASN A 252 4.66 8.19 14.41
N SER A 253 4.61 6.88 14.17
CA SER A 253 3.40 6.18 13.75
C SER A 253 2.30 6.11 14.82
N SER A 254 2.62 6.34 16.10
CA SER A 254 1.65 6.26 17.20
C SER A 254 0.88 7.56 17.45
N ASN A 255 1.48 8.71 17.14
CA ASN A 255 0.91 10.02 17.46
C ASN A 255 1.10 11.07 16.35
N TYR A 256 1.69 10.70 15.21
CA TYR A 256 1.94 11.53 14.03
C TYR A 256 2.79 12.78 14.28
N SER A 257 3.48 12.84 15.42
CA SER A 257 4.44 13.90 15.69
C SER A 257 5.64 13.77 14.76
N THR A 258 6.23 14.91 14.39
CA THR A 258 7.38 14.95 13.48
C THR A 258 8.61 15.50 14.16
N ASP A 259 9.71 14.76 14.13
CA ASP A 259 11.00 15.19 14.66
C ASP A 259 12.01 15.37 13.53
N LYS A 260 12.83 16.42 13.61
CA LYS A 260 13.84 16.66 12.58
C LYS A 260 14.92 15.58 12.67
N LEU A 261 15.26 14.98 11.53
CA LEU A 261 16.35 14.00 11.45
C LEU A 261 17.69 14.66 11.77
N TYR A 262 18.58 13.90 12.43
CA TYR A 262 19.91 14.40 12.76
C TYR A 262 20.71 14.65 11.47
N PRO A 263 21.48 15.76 11.36
CA PRO A 263 22.14 16.14 10.11
C PRO A 263 23.13 15.10 9.55
N ASN A 264 23.69 14.25 10.41
CA ASN A 264 24.70 13.23 10.06
C ASN A 264 24.13 11.80 10.05
N SER A 265 22.81 11.63 9.99
CA SER A 265 22.20 10.30 9.90
C SER A 265 22.33 9.73 8.49
N ASP A 266 23.07 8.63 8.31
CA ASP A 266 23.13 7.98 7.01
C ASP A 266 21.87 7.15 6.76
N ILE A 267 20.97 7.63 5.90
CA ILE A 267 19.76 6.90 5.52
C ILE A 267 20.14 5.79 4.55
N ILE A 268 20.02 4.54 4.98
CA ILE A 268 20.28 3.37 4.13
C ILE A 268 19.11 3.19 3.15
N LYS A 269 17.88 3.23 3.70
CA LYS A 269 16.62 3.12 2.96
C LYS A 269 15.56 3.93 3.69
N ALA A 270 14.68 4.57 2.95
CA ALA A 270 13.50 5.19 3.53
C ALA A 270 12.38 5.32 2.51
N SER A 271 11.15 5.30 3.01
CA SER A 271 9.93 5.67 2.30
C SER A 271 9.13 6.69 3.12
N GLY A 272 8.29 7.44 2.43
CA GLY A 272 7.46 8.46 3.07
C GLY A 272 6.94 9.47 2.07
N ILE A 273 6.74 10.71 2.52
CA ILE A 273 6.21 11.77 1.68
C ILE A 273 7.18 12.93 1.50
N MET A 274 7.20 13.47 0.29
CA MET A 274 7.81 14.75 -0.05
C MET A 274 6.73 15.84 -0.07
N TYR A 275 6.91 16.88 0.73
CA TYR A 275 6.02 18.03 0.80
C TYR A 275 6.65 19.25 0.14
N ILE A 276 5.96 19.83 -0.84
CA ILE A 276 6.48 20.91 -1.71
C ILE A 276 5.49 22.07 -1.74
N PRO A 277 5.69 23.13 -0.95
CA PRO A 277 4.98 24.40 -1.12
C PRO A 277 5.45 25.12 -2.39
N MET A 278 4.51 25.67 -3.15
CA MET A 278 4.75 26.31 -4.45
C MET A 278 4.09 27.68 -4.55
N GLU A 279 4.79 28.65 -5.14
CA GLU A 279 4.27 29.98 -5.46
C GLU A 279 3.93 30.09 -6.95
N LYS A 280 2.88 30.85 -7.26
CA LYS A 280 2.47 31.08 -8.65
C LYS A 280 3.41 32.07 -9.31
N VAL A 281 4.08 31.66 -10.39
CA VAL A 281 4.94 32.54 -11.18
C VAL A 281 4.25 33.07 -12.43
N SER A 282 3.36 32.29 -13.05
CA SER A 282 2.50 32.74 -14.14
C SER A 282 1.26 31.85 -14.27
N GLU A 283 0.38 32.14 -15.22
CA GLU A 283 -0.83 31.34 -15.42
C GLU A 283 -0.46 29.89 -15.79
N GLY A 284 -0.85 28.94 -14.94
CA GLY A 284 -0.51 27.53 -15.09
C GLY A 284 0.93 27.15 -14.72
N SER A 285 1.73 28.06 -14.17
CA SER A 285 3.14 27.81 -13.83
C SER A 285 3.45 28.15 -12.38
N TRP A 286 4.26 27.29 -11.76
CA TRP A 286 4.53 27.27 -10.32
C TRP A 286 6.03 27.05 -10.08
N SER A 287 6.60 27.72 -9.09
CA SER A 287 7.96 27.48 -8.61
C SER A 287 7.95 26.93 -7.19
N ASN A 288 8.90 26.05 -6.88
CA ASN A 288 9.07 25.50 -5.55
C ASN A 288 9.63 26.57 -4.62
N ILE A 289 9.01 26.76 -3.46
CA ILE A 289 9.51 27.65 -2.41
C ILE A 289 10.52 26.91 -1.53
N ASP A 290 10.20 25.67 -1.19
CA ASP A 290 10.95 24.80 -0.29
C ASP A 290 10.55 23.34 -0.56
N TYR A 291 11.21 22.38 0.08
CA TYR A 291 10.76 21.00 0.14
C TYR A 291 11.19 20.32 1.44
N LYS A 292 10.37 19.41 1.93
CA LYS A 292 10.65 18.60 3.12
C LYS A 292 10.29 17.15 2.87
N TYR A 293 11.05 16.26 3.49
CA TYR A 293 10.75 14.83 3.52
C TYR A 293 10.23 14.45 4.90
N TYR A 294 9.16 13.67 4.93
CA TYR A 294 8.58 13.09 6.13
C TYR A 294 8.64 11.58 5.99
N LEU A 295 9.60 10.98 6.70
CA LEU A 295 9.93 9.56 6.64
C LEU A 295 8.96 8.78 7.52
N THR A 296 8.32 7.78 6.95
CA THR A 296 7.31 6.95 7.61
C THR A 296 7.86 5.57 7.90
N ASN A 297 8.72 5.06 7.03
CA ASN A 297 9.49 3.85 7.23
C ASN A 297 10.93 4.11 6.81
N TYR A 298 11.91 3.81 7.67
CA TYR A 298 13.31 4.12 7.39
C TYR A 298 14.28 3.19 8.11
N GLU A 299 15.48 3.09 7.55
CA GLU A 299 16.65 2.43 8.10
C GLU A 299 17.81 3.43 8.05
N ILE A 300 18.45 3.67 9.19
CA ILE A 300 19.58 4.60 9.33
C ILE A 300 20.79 3.78 9.78
N SER A 301 21.93 3.92 9.10
CA SER A 301 23.22 3.46 9.63
C SER A 301 23.80 4.52 10.55
N SER A 302 24.27 4.08 11.71
CA SER A 302 25.24 4.82 12.50
C SER A 302 26.63 4.30 12.11
N ASN A 303 27.51 5.16 11.59
CA ASN A 303 28.91 4.80 11.32
C ASN A 303 29.80 5.21 12.51
N GLU A 304 30.82 4.41 12.83
CA GLU A 304 31.78 4.70 13.91
C GLU A 304 32.59 5.98 13.64
N GLU A 305 32.79 6.34 12.36
CA GLU A 305 33.53 7.53 11.90
C GLU A 305 32.81 8.86 12.22
N ASP A 306 31.49 8.84 12.44
CA ASP A 306 30.70 10.05 12.77
C ASP A 306 31.05 10.65 14.15
N TYR A 307 31.81 9.91 14.96
CA TYR A 307 32.17 10.27 16.33
C TYR A 307 33.66 10.61 16.51
N GLU A 308 34.45 10.68 15.44
CA GLU A 308 35.87 11.03 15.50
C GLU A 308 36.08 12.41 16.15
N ASP A 309 35.33 13.43 15.69
CA ASP A 309 35.43 14.82 16.17
C ASP A 309 34.54 15.13 17.40
N LEU A 310 33.70 14.20 17.83
CA LEU A 310 32.80 14.39 18.96
C LEU A 310 33.55 14.18 20.29
N GLU A 311 33.60 15.19 21.15
CA GLU A 311 34.18 15.06 22.49
C GLU A 311 33.06 14.92 23.53
N ILE A 312 32.90 13.72 24.11
CA ILE A 312 31.87 13.45 25.12
C ILE A 312 32.49 13.42 26.51
N THR A 313 31.98 14.26 27.41
CA THR A 313 32.32 14.24 28.83
C THR A 313 31.13 13.80 29.67
N ILE A 314 31.34 12.78 30.51
CA ILE A 314 30.38 12.34 31.52
C ILE A 314 30.83 12.85 32.89
N LYS A 315 29.99 13.65 33.55
CA LYS A 315 30.25 14.22 34.87
C LYS A 315 29.21 13.78 35.88
N ASN A 316 29.65 13.15 36.96
CA ASN A 316 28.80 12.80 38.09
C ASN A 316 29.09 13.73 39.27
N ILE A 317 28.08 14.48 39.70
CA ILE A 317 28.19 15.45 40.80
C ILE A 317 28.27 14.73 42.14
N ASN A 318 27.58 13.61 42.31
CA ASN A 318 27.51 12.88 43.59
C ASN A 318 28.88 12.34 44.02
N ASN A 319 29.70 11.91 43.06
CA ASN A 319 31.06 11.40 43.33
C ASN A 319 32.17 12.36 42.87
N ASN A 320 31.80 13.54 42.34
CA ASN A 320 32.70 14.56 41.80
C ASN A 320 33.69 14.03 40.75
N LYS A 321 33.32 12.97 40.01
CA LYS A 321 34.11 12.44 38.89
C LYS A 321 33.67 13.03 37.56
N SER A 322 34.64 13.24 36.68
CA SER A 322 34.43 13.67 35.30
C SER A 322 35.31 12.81 34.40
N VAL A 323 34.71 12.20 33.39
CA VAL A 323 35.37 11.26 32.48
C VAL A 323 35.18 11.77 31.06
N LEU A 324 36.28 11.96 30.34
CA LEU A 324 36.27 12.19 28.90
C LEU A 324 36.25 10.82 28.23
N ILE A 325 35.31 10.62 27.31
CA ILE A 325 35.25 9.42 26.48
C ILE A 325 36.01 9.75 25.19
N ASP A 326 37.25 9.28 25.11
CA ASP A 326 38.16 9.52 23.99
C ASP A 326 38.15 8.38 22.95
N ASP A 327 37.89 7.15 23.40
CA ASP A 327 37.77 5.98 22.55
C ASP A 327 36.54 6.04 21.63
N ILE A 328 36.78 5.93 20.32
CA ILE A 328 35.75 6.05 19.27
C ILE A 328 34.67 4.97 19.42
N TYR A 329 35.04 3.76 19.83
CA TYR A 329 34.08 2.67 20.02
C TYR A 329 33.22 2.87 21.26
N GLU A 330 33.79 3.37 22.37
CA GLU A 330 33.01 3.76 23.55
C GLU A 330 32.07 4.95 23.24
N LYS A 331 32.50 5.93 22.43
CA LYS A 331 31.63 7.04 21.97
C LYS A 331 30.48 6.51 21.12
N TYR A 332 30.77 5.66 20.15
CA TYR A 332 29.77 5.05 19.27
C TYR A 332 28.72 4.30 20.08
N LYS A 333 29.16 3.38 20.96
CA LYS A 333 28.26 2.59 21.80
C LYS A 333 27.41 3.45 22.73
N LEU A 334 28.01 4.48 23.32
CA LEU A 334 27.30 5.44 24.17
C LEU A 334 26.21 6.18 23.38
N MET A 335 26.51 6.59 22.15
CA MET A 335 25.56 7.29 21.28
C MET A 335 24.48 6.36 20.73
N GLU A 336 24.81 5.12 20.42
CA GLU A 336 23.82 4.07 20.08
C GLU A 336 22.87 3.81 21.25
N ASP A 337 23.39 3.67 22.47
CA ASP A 337 22.59 3.52 23.69
C ASP A 337 21.69 4.75 23.92
N LEU A 338 22.14 5.97 23.60
CA LEU A 338 21.33 7.19 23.74
C LEU A 338 20.30 7.37 22.63
N ASN A 339 20.64 7.01 21.39
CA ASN A 339 19.78 7.15 20.21
C ASN A 339 18.71 6.05 20.11
N SER A 340 19.00 4.85 20.62
CA SER A 340 18.06 3.73 20.67
C SER A 340 16.98 3.89 21.75
N ILE A 341 17.11 4.91 22.61
CA ILE A 341 16.18 5.15 23.70
C ILE A 341 15.02 6.00 23.20
N HIS A 342 13.81 5.48 23.36
CA HIS A 342 12.59 6.27 23.23
C HIS A 342 12.50 7.28 24.38
N ILE A 343 12.78 8.54 24.06
CA ILE A 343 12.67 9.66 24.98
C ILE A 343 11.31 10.32 24.75
N THR A 344 10.42 10.29 25.75
CA THR A 344 9.11 10.95 25.66
C THR A 344 9.16 12.28 26.41
N ARG A 345 8.75 13.38 25.77
CA ARG A 345 8.70 14.68 26.44
C ARG A 345 7.71 14.66 27.61
N TRP A 346 8.12 15.18 28.77
CA TRP A 346 7.22 15.34 29.91
C TRP A 346 6.26 16.52 29.68
N HIS A 347 4.96 16.27 29.89
CA HIS A 347 3.88 17.25 29.72
C HIS A 347 3.06 17.49 31.00
N GLY A 348 3.57 17.10 32.17
CA GLY A 348 2.83 17.27 33.43
C GLY A 348 2.64 18.73 33.83
N GLU A 349 1.56 19.01 34.55
CA GLU A 349 1.15 20.37 34.97
C GLU A 349 2.02 20.96 36.11
N ASN A 350 2.84 20.14 36.76
CA ASN A 350 3.69 20.55 37.87
C ASN A 350 5.17 20.56 37.45
N ASP A 351 5.91 21.56 37.95
CA ASP A 351 7.37 21.60 37.83
C ASP A 351 7.98 20.34 38.47
N ILE A 352 8.92 19.71 37.75
CA ILE A 352 9.67 18.56 38.25
C ILE A 352 10.72 19.08 39.24
N ASP A 353 10.50 18.81 40.53
CA ASP A 353 11.45 19.09 41.62
C ASP A 353 12.55 18.01 41.69
N LEU A 354 13.29 17.87 40.60
CA LEU A 354 14.46 17.00 40.49
C LEU A 354 15.67 17.81 40.03
N GLU A 355 16.81 17.50 40.64
CA GLU A 355 18.11 18.02 40.20
C GLU A 355 18.90 16.89 39.55
N PRO A 356 19.30 17.04 38.28
CA PRO A 356 20.17 16.05 37.65
C PRO A 356 21.56 16.05 38.31
N ASP A 357 22.11 14.86 38.47
CA ASP A 357 23.39 14.62 39.15
C ASP A 357 24.39 13.87 38.28
N LEU A 358 23.98 13.32 37.14
CA LEU A 358 24.83 12.72 36.13
C LEU A 358 24.63 13.43 34.80
N PHE A 359 25.67 14.05 34.27
CA PHE A 359 25.62 14.87 33.07
C PHE A 359 26.44 14.26 31.94
N ILE A 360 25.86 14.17 30.76
CA ILE A 360 26.52 13.89 29.49
C ILE A 360 26.59 15.21 28.74
N LYS A 361 27.79 15.60 28.32
CA LYS A 361 28.02 16.84 27.58
C LYS A 361 28.88 16.57 26.36
N ASP A 362 28.51 17.12 25.22
CA ASP A 362 29.38 17.16 24.04
C ASP A 362 30.01 18.54 23.79
N ASN A 363 30.96 18.59 22.85
CA ASN A 363 31.58 19.83 22.37
C ASN A 363 30.67 20.67 21.45
N GLU A 364 29.50 20.16 21.06
CA GLU A 364 28.48 20.90 20.30
C GLU A 364 27.51 21.70 21.19
N GLY A 365 27.62 21.52 22.51
CA GLY A 365 26.83 22.25 23.50
C GLY A 365 25.54 21.54 23.93
N ASN A 366 25.32 20.29 23.51
CA ASN A 366 24.26 19.46 24.07
C ASN A 366 24.64 19.04 25.50
N ARG A 367 23.66 19.11 26.40
CA ARG A 367 23.80 18.62 27.76
C ARG A 367 22.57 17.84 28.17
N LEU A 368 22.76 16.57 28.52
CA LEU A 368 21.72 15.70 29.09
C LEU A 368 22.06 15.44 30.57
N GLY A 369 21.13 15.75 31.46
CA GLY A 369 21.23 15.45 32.89
C GLY A 369 20.28 14.33 33.28
N LEU A 370 20.79 13.29 33.93
CA LEU A 370 20.05 12.16 34.49
C LEU A 370 19.96 12.31 36.02
N CYS A 371 18.91 11.75 36.62
CA CYS A 371 18.62 11.91 38.05
C CYS A 371 18.73 10.56 38.79
N SER A 372 19.57 10.47 39.82
CA SER A 372 19.65 9.25 40.65
C SER A 372 18.40 9.01 41.51
N LYS A 373 17.75 10.09 41.95
CA LYS A 373 16.56 10.07 42.81
C LYS A 373 15.33 9.54 42.08
N ASP A 374 15.23 9.81 40.78
CA ASP A 374 14.22 9.26 39.90
C ASP A 374 14.82 9.01 38.51
N LYS A 375 15.23 7.76 38.31
CA LYS A 375 15.94 7.31 37.12
C LYS A 375 15.08 7.30 35.85
N GLY A 376 13.77 7.51 36.00
CA GLY A 376 12.85 7.62 34.88
C GLY A 376 12.87 9.00 34.20
N PHE A 377 13.64 9.97 34.71
CA PHE A 377 13.67 11.32 34.17
C PHE A 377 15.06 11.78 33.73
N ALA A 378 15.06 12.52 32.62
CA ALA A 378 16.21 13.22 32.10
C ALA A 378 15.86 14.68 31.78
N ARG A 379 16.81 15.59 31.99
CA ARG A 379 16.71 16.99 31.61
C ARG A 379 17.69 17.28 30.48
N ARG A 380 17.20 17.79 29.35
CA ARG A 380 18.06 18.29 28.27
C ARG A 380 18.14 19.80 28.35
N ASP A 381 19.36 20.32 28.44
CA ASP A 381 19.63 21.75 28.41
C ASP A 381 20.12 22.12 26.99
N ILE A 382 19.37 22.98 26.29
CA ILE A 382 19.69 23.50 24.95
C ILE A 382 19.68 25.04 25.02
N GLY A 383 20.86 25.65 25.05
CA GLY A 383 21.00 27.10 25.27
C GLY A 383 20.45 27.51 26.64
N GLU A 384 19.49 28.43 26.65
CA GLU A 384 18.79 28.88 27.88
C GLU A 384 17.56 28.03 28.22
N THR A 385 17.25 27.01 27.40
CA THR A 385 16.03 26.20 27.52
C THR A 385 16.34 24.86 28.17
N SER A 386 15.62 24.51 29.24
CA SER A 386 15.68 23.18 29.86
C SER A 386 14.35 22.46 29.65
N VAL A 387 14.40 21.24 29.13
CA VAL A 387 13.21 20.40 28.89
C VAL A 387 13.37 19.05 29.57
N TRP A 388 12.31 18.58 30.21
CA TRP A 388 12.26 17.28 30.88
C TRP A 388 11.69 16.20 29.99
N TYR A 389 12.23 14.99 30.14
CA TYR A 389 11.85 13.82 29.39
C TYR A 389 11.75 12.60 30.30
N ILE A 390 10.86 11.69 29.92
CA ILE A 390 10.76 10.33 30.46
C ILE A 390 11.76 9.47 29.68
N VAL A 391 12.59 8.73 30.42
CA VAL A 391 13.62 7.82 29.90
C VAL A 391 13.53 6.46 30.59
N PRO A 392 14.06 5.38 29.98
CA PRO A 392 14.21 4.08 30.62
C PRO A 392 15.01 4.18 31.92
N SER A 393 14.50 3.55 32.98
CA SER A 393 15.11 3.64 34.32
C SER A 393 16.52 3.03 34.42
N ASP A 394 16.89 2.17 33.48
CA ASP A 394 18.22 1.55 33.39
C ASP A 394 19.27 2.46 32.73
N LEU A 395 18.85 3.51 32.00
CA LEU A 395 19.76 4.46 31.36
C LEU A 395 20.70 5.10 32.37
N TYR A 396 20.19 5.52 33.55
CA TYR A 396 21.04 6.11 34.59
C TYR A 396 22.22 5.19 34.93
N GLU A 397 21.98 3.89 35.14
CA GLU A 397 23.06 2.96 35.52
C GLU A 397 24.01 2.68 34.36
N LYS A 398 23.49 2.54 33.13
CA LYS A 398 24.32 2.37 31.92
C LYS A 398 25.35 3.48 31.77
N ILE A 399 24.94 4.74 32.00
CA ILE A 399 25.83 5.91 31.90
C ILE A 399 26.71 6.04 33.15
N ASN A 400 26.17 5.75 34.34
CA ASN A 400 26.90 5.94 35.58
C ASN A 400 28.14 5.03 35.68
N ILE A 401 28.12 3.86 35.04
CA ILE A 401 29.26 2.92 34.94
C ILE A 401 30.56 3.62 34.51
N TYR A 402 30.49 4.56 33.56
CA TYR A 402 31.66 5.29 33.09
C TYR A 402 32.32 6.12 34.20
N THR A 403 31.54 6.60 35.17
CA THR A 403 32.07 7.32 36.35
C THR A 403 32.36 6.41 37.54
N MET A 404 32.04 5.12 37.47
CA MET A 404 32.40 4.14 38.49
C MET A 404 33.75 3.48 38.24
N LYS A 405 34.16 3.37 36.97
CA LYS A 405 35.55 3.10 36.57
C LYS A 405 36.48 4.15 37.19
#